data_AF-A0A359EUF8-F1
#
_entry.id   AF-A0A359EUF8-F1
#
_cell.length_a   1.000
_cell.length_b   1.000
_cell.length_c   1.000
_cell.angle_alpha   90.00
_cell.angle_beta   90.00
_cell.angle_gamma   90.00
#
_symmetry.space_group_name_H-M   'P 1'
#
loop_
_entity.id
_entity.type
_entity.pdbx_description
1 polymer ?
#
loop_
_entity_poly.entity_id
_entity_poly.type
_entity_poly.pdbx_seq_one_letter_code
_entity_poly.pdbx_strand_id
1 'polypeptide(L)' 'YGVKVAGCTVHFVDEGTDTGPIILQKVVPVLDDDTEETLAERILVEEHKALPEAIRLWADGKLTIKGRKVYVAK' A
#
# COMPACT_ATOMS: atom_id res chain seq x y z
N TYR A 1 -2.39 11.33 22.26
CA TYR A 1 -1.12 10.71 21.83
C TYR A 1 -1.45 9.62 20.83
N GLY A 2 -0.59 9.35 19.84
CA GLY A 2 -0.88 8.40 18.75
C GLY A 2 -0.71 9.01 17.37
N VAL A 3 -0.56 8.15 16.36
CA VAL A 3 -0.49 8.57 14.95
C VAL A 3 -1.84 9.14 14.51
N LYS A 4 -1.82 10.07 13.56
CA LYS A 4 -3.04 10.62 12.93
C LYS A 4 -3.36 9.97 11.58
N VAL A 5 -2.45 9.13 11.10
CA VAL A 5 -2.52 8.48 9.81
C VAL A 5 -1.92 7.08 9.92
N ALA A 6 -2.62 6.11 9.34
CA ALA A 6 -2.14 4.76 9.06
C ALA A 6 -2.32 4.46 7.57
N GLY A 7 -2.15 3.21 7.14
CA GLY A 7 -2.33 2.85 5.74
C GLY A 7 -1.75 1.48 5.40
N CYS A 8 -1.70 1.19 4.10
CA CYS A 8 -1.15 -0.04 3.56
C CYS A 8 -0.22 0.26 2.38
N THR A 9 0.68 -0.69 2.12
CA THR A 9 1.70 -0.59 1.07
C THR A 9 1.65 -1.85 0.22
N VAL A 10 1.64 -1.69 -1.10
CA VAL A 10 1.84 -2.81 -2.03
C VAL A 10 3.23 -2.68 -2.63
N HIS A 11 4.04 -3.73 -2.53
CA HIS A 11 5.41 -3.77 -3.01
C HIS A 11 5.73 -5.13 -3.63
N PHE A 12 6.81 -5.19 -4.41
CA PHE A 12 7.36 -6.47 -4.88
C PHE A 12 8.03 -7.22 -3.73
N VAL A 13 8.02 -8.55 -3.76
CA VAL A 13 8.71 -9.39 -2.76
C VAL A 13 10.21 -9.43 -3.06
N ASP A 14 11.03 -9.34 -2.01
CA ASP A 14 12.47 -9.65 -2.02
C ASP A 14 12.82 -10.58 -0.85
N GLU A 15 14.11 -10.77 -0.54
CA GLU A 15 14.56 -11.69 0.52
C GLU A 15 14.21 -11.21 1.94
N GLY A 16 13.81 -9.95 2.12
CA GLY A 16 13.43 -9.40 3.42
C GLY A 16 11.93 -9.26 3.60
N THR A 17 11.52 -9.04 4.85
CA THR A 17 10.11 -8.77 5.21
C THR A 17 9.79 -7.31 4.93
N ASP A 18 8.80 -7.08 4.05
CA ASP A 18 8.27 -5.76 3.69
C ASP A 18 9.34 -4.79 3.12
N THR A 19 10.38 -5.32 2.47
CA THR A 19 11.54 -4.52 2.02
C THR A 19 11.62 -4.24 0.53
N GLY A 20 10.81 -4.88 -0.31
CA GLY A 20 10.97 -4.73 -1.75
C GLY A 20 10.46 -3.39 -2.32
N PRO A 21 10.70 -3.14 -3.62
CA PRO A 21 10.30 -1.90 -4.28
C PRO A 21 8.79 -1.63 -4.19
N ILE A 22 8.43 -0.45 -3.67
CA ILE A 22 7.03 -0.03 -3.48
C ILE A 22 6.37 0.31 -4.81
N ILE A 23 5.19 -0.23 -5.06
CA ILE A 23 4.34 0.05 -6.23
C ILE A 23 3.41 1.23 -5.92
N LEU A 24 2.65 1.13 -4.83
CA LEU A 24 1.72 2.17 -4.37
C LEU A 24 1.45 2.06 -2.88
N GLN A 25 0.90 3.14 -2.32
CA GLN A 25 0.50 3.23 -0.92
C GLN A 25 -0.89 3.87 -0.83
N LYS A 26 -1.67 3.47 0.17
CA LYS A 26 -2.94 4.12 0.52
C LYS A 26 -2.87 4.61 1.95
N VAL A 27 -3.49 5.76 2.19
CA VAL A 27 -3.48 6.47 3.47
C VAL A 27 -4.87 6.38 4.08
N VAL A 28 -4.93 6.08 5.37
CA VAL A 28 -6.15 5.99 6.17
C VAL A 28 -6.04 6.93 7.37
N PRO A 29 -6.97 7.87 7.58
CA PRO A 29 -6.96 8.70 8.77
C PRO A 29 -7.30 7.86 10.00
N VAL A 30 -6.60 8.13 11.10
CA VAL A 30 -6.94 7.59 12.43
C VAL A 30 -7.85 8.61 13.11
N LEU A 31 -9.06 8.19 13.42
CA LEU A 31 -10.08 9.00 14.09
C LEU A 31 -9.89 8.91 15.61
N ASP A 32 -10.38 9.92 16.32
CA ASP A 32 -10.16 10.02 17.77
C ASP A 32 -10.92 8.93 18.56
N ASP A 33 -11.93 8.30 17.95
CA ASP A 33 -12.75 7.22 18.51
C ASP A 33 -12.42 5.82 17.94
N ASP A 34 -11.36 5.69 17.14
CA ASP A 34 -10.93 4.40 16.60
C ASP A 34 -10.48 3.44 17.72
N THR A 35 -11.03 2.22 17.71
CA THR A 35 -10.37 1.05 18.29
C THR A 35 -9.39 0.45 17.28
N GLU A 36 -8.50 -0.44 17.75
CA GLU A 36 -7.59 -1.19 16.88
C GLU A 36 -8.37 -1.94 15.78
N GLU A 37 -9.49 -2.55 16.12
CA GLU A 37 -10.35 -3.28 15.18
C GLU A 37 -10.97 -2.35 14.13
N THR A 38 -11.57 -1.23 14.55
CA THR A 38 -12.22 -0.31 13.61
C THR A 38 -11.23 0.36 12.65
N LEU A 39 -10.01 0.64 13.13
CA LEU A 39 -8.93 1.13 12.27
C LEU A 39 -8.45 0.04 11.29
N ALA A 40 -8.27 -1.19 11.77
CA ALA A 40 -7.86 -2.32 10.94
C ALA A 40 -8.88 -2.63 9.84
N GLU A 41 -10.19 -2.61 10.14
CA GLU A 41 -11.25 -2.77 9.14
C GLU A 41 -11.18 -1.68 8.05
N ARG A 42 -10.90 -0.44 8.44
CA ARG A 42 -10.73 0.68 7.49
C ARG A 42 -9.49 0.53 6.63
N ILE A 43 -8.38 0.05 7.21
CA ILE A 43 -7.16 -0.28 6.46
C ILE A 43 -7.41 -1.42 5.47
N LEU A 44 -8.11 -2.47 5.89
CA LEU A 44 -8.43 -3.63 5.06
C LEU A 44 -9.25 -3.25 3.82
N VAL A 45 -10.16 -2.27 3.94
CA VAL A 45 -10.89 -1.71 2.78
C VAL A 45 -9.94 -1.08 1.76
N GLU A 46 -8.90 -0.36 2.23
CA GLU A 46 -7.90 0.22 1.32
C GLU A 46 -6.94 -0.84 0.76
N GLU A 47 -6.61 -1.89 1.51
CA GLU A 47 -5.84 -3.04 1.00
C GLU A 47 -6.55 -3.75 -0.17
N HIS A 48 -7.86 -4.00 -0.02
CA HIS A 48 -8.69 -4.58 -1.07
C HIS A 48 -8.81 -3.71 -2.33
N LYS A 49 -8.50 -2.41 -2.25
CA LYS A 49 -8.41 -1.51 -3.42
C LYS A 49 -6.98 -1.47 -3.97
N ALA A 50 -6.00 -1.37 -3.07
CA ALA A 50 -4.59 -1.18 -3.37
C ALA A 50 -4.02 -2.37 -4.16
N LEU A 51 -4.28 -3.59 -3.72
CA LEU A 51 -3.70 -4.78 -4.34
C LEU A 51 -4.20 -5.00 -5.78
N PRO A 52 -5.52 -4.98 -6.08
CA PRO A 52 -6.00 -5.07 -7.46
C PRO A 52 -5.50 -3.93 -8.35
N GLU A 53 -5.35 -2.70 -7.83
CA GLU A 53 -4.80 -1.58 -8.58
C GLU A 53 -3.35 -1.84 -9.00
N ALA A 54 -2.51 -2.33 -8.07
CA ALA A 54 -1.12 -2.69 -8.36
C ALA A 54 -1.02 -3.83 -9.39
N ILE A 55 -1.86 -4.86 -9.26
CA ILE A 55 -1.94 -5.99 -10.22
C ILE A 55 -2.33 -5.48 -11.60
N ARG A 56 -3.29 -4.56 -11.70
CA ARG A 56 -3.69 -3.96 -12.98
C ARG A 56 -2.54 -3.18 -13.63
N LEU A 57 -1.83 -2.35 -12.85
CA LEU A 57 -0.66 -1.62 -13.36
C LEU A 57 0.43 -2.57 -13.89
N TRP A 58 0.64 -3.70 -13.21
CA TRP A 58 1.55 -4.74 -13.66
C TRP A 58 1.08 -5.39 -14.97
N ALA A 59 -0.19 -5.82 -15.02
CA ALA A 59 -0.79 -6.47 -16.18
C ALA A 59 -0.80 -5.55 -17.42
N ASP A 60 -1.01 -4.25 -17.23
CA ASP A 60 -0.97 -3.23 -18.28
C ASP A 60 0.47 -2.87 -18.72
N GLY A 61 1.50 -3.49 -18.14
CA GLY A 61 2.90 -3.20 -18.45
C GLY A 61 3.36 -1.80 -18.04
N LYS A 62 2.66 -1.16 -17.08
CA LYS A 62 2.92 0.23 -16.68
C LYS A 62 4.02 0.39 -15.63
N LEU A 63 4.57 -0.70 -15.09
CA LEU A 63 5.54 -0.67 -14.01
C LEU A 63 6.96 -0.91 -14.55
N THR A 64 7.88 -0.01 -14.25
CA THR A 64 9.32 -0.20 -14.50
C THR A 64 10.08 -0.16 -13.18
N ILE A 65 10.81 -1.23 -12.87
CA ILE A 65 11.61 -1.34 -11.64
C ILE A 65 13.05 -0.89 -11.95
N LYS A 66 13.58 0.05 -11.16
CA LYS A 66 15.01 0.42 -11.19
C LYS A 66 15.57 0.47 -9.77
N GLY A 67 16.39 -0.53 -9.43
CA GLY A 67 16.87 -0.70 -8.06
C GLY A 67 15.70 -0.84 -7.09
N ARG A 68 15.66 -0.01 -6.05
CA ARG A 68 14.60 -0.02 -5.01
C ARG A 68 13.36 0.83 -5.35
N LYS A 69 13.23 1.33 -6.58
CA LYS A 69 12.12 2.21 -6.99
C LYS A 69 11.31 1.62 -8.14
N VAL A 70 10.00 1.81 -8.09
CA VAL A 70 9.06 1.54 -9.18
C VAL A 70 8.65 2.86 -9.81
N TYR A 71 8.70 2.93 -11.14
CA TYR A 71 8.19 4.04 -11.93
C TYR A 71 6.90 3.60 -12.61
N VAL A 72 5.84 4.38 -12.43
CA VAL A 72 4.51 4.09 -13.00
C VAL A 72 4.30 4.98 -14.22
N ALA A 73 4.07 4.36 -15.38
CA ALA A 73 3.70 5.07 -16.60
C ALA A 73 2.29 5.68 -16.45
N LYS A 74 2.08 6.88 -17.00
CA LYS A 74 0.77 7.53 -17.04
C LYS A 74 -0.19 6.72 -17.92
#